data_AF-A0A101VAM4-F1
#
_entry.id   AF-A0A101VAM4-F1
#
_cell.length_a   1.000
_cell.length_b   1.000
_cell.length_c   1.000
_cell.angle_alpha   90.00
_cell.angle_beta   90.00
_cell.angle_gamma   90.00
#
_symmetry.space_group_name_H-M   'P 1'
#
loop_
_entity.id
_entity.type
_entity.pdbx_description
1 polymer ?
#
loop_
_entity_poly.entity_id
_entity_poly.type
_entity_poly.pdbx_seq_one_letter_code
_entity_poly.pdbx_strand_id
1 'polypeptide(L)'
;MNKDYIGIEGIVGQYVDLLNIKYINMDREKRLKNLTKIAKRIVEFSSDDDHREIKEVVVKAAKEYGCPEEHIRLEGIEYPDEIRW
;
A
#
# COMPACT_ATOMS: atom_id res chain seq x y z
N MET A 1 15.46 -24.28 -6.07
CA MET A 1 14.50 -23.24 -6.48
C MET A 1 15.29 -22.00 -6.87
N ASN A 2 15.28 -21.65 -8.16
CA ASN A 2 15.97 -20.46 -8.66
C ASN A 2 15.36 -19.20 -8.03
N LYS A 3 16.21 -18.42 -7.37
CA LYS A 3 15.90 -17.26 -6.56
C LYS A 3 15.78 -16.01 -7.44
N ASP A 4 14.68 -15.79 -8.16
CA ASP A 4 14.50 -14.53 -8.92
C ASP A 4 13.04 -14.06 -9.06
N TYR A 5 12.14 -14.51 -8.18
CA TYR A 5 10.80 -13.91 -8.10
C TYR A 5 10.73 -12.97 -6.89
N ILE A 6 10.47 -11.69 -7.15
CA ILE A 6 10.03 -10.74 -6.13
C ILE A 6 8.62 -11.17 -5.74
N GLY A 7 8.50 -11.96 -4.66
CA GLY A 7 7.23 -12.36 -4.09
C GLY A 7 6.63 -11.21 -3.27
N ILE A 8 5.44 -10.75 -3.65
CA ILE A 8 4.68 -9.73 -2.90
C ILE A 8 3.58 -10.34 -2.02
N GLU A 9 3.60 -11.66 -1.80
CA GLU A 9 2.55 -12.41 -1.09
C GLU A 9 2.27 -11.92 0.35
N GLY A 10 3.18 -11.17 0.96
CA GLY A 10 3.03 -10.61 2.31
C GLY A 10 2.56 -9.16 2.38
N ILE A 11 2.38 -8.49 1.23
CA ILE A 11 1.96 -7.08 1.19
C ILE A 11 0.46 -6.98 1.51
N VAL A 12 0.07 -5.99 2.31
CA VAL A 12 -1.35 -5.74 2.59
C VAL A 12 -1.86 -4.67 1.62
N GLY A 13 -3.04 -4.89 1.04
CA GLY A 13 -3.60 -4.01 0.01
C GLY A 13 -3.75 -2.56 0.47
N GLN A 14 -4.07 -2.36 1.75
CA GLN A 14 -4.27 -1.05 2.37
C GLN A 14 -3.00 -0.19 2.37
N TYR A 15 -1.81 -0.81 2.47
CA TYR A 15 -0.55 -0.10 2.32
C TYR A 15 -0.33 0.35 0.87
N VAL A 16 -0.71 -0.48 -0.10
CA VAL A 16 -0.67 -0.12 -1.52
C VAL A 16 -1.65 1.03 -1.81
N ASP A 17 -2.84 1.00 -1.21
CA ASP A 17 -3.82 2.08 -1.32
C ASP A 17 -3.27 3.41 -0.79
N LEU A 18 -2.62 3.40 0.37
CA LEU A 18 -1.95 4.59 0.92
C LEU A 18 -0.91 5.16 -0.07
N LEU A 19 -0.08 4.30 -0.67
CA LEU A 19 0.92 4.72 -1.65
C LEU A 19 0.28 5.28 -2.92
N ASN A 20 -0.78 4.63 -3.42
CA ASN A 20 -1.50 5.05 -4.61
C ASN A 20 -2.20 6.39 -4.40
N ILE A 21 -2.94 6.55 -3.30
CA ILE A 21 -3.62 7.80 -2.95
C ILE A 21 -2.62 8.96 -2.85
N LYS A 22 -1.45 8.71 -2.23
CA LYS A 22 -0.37 9.70 -2.19
C LYS A 22 0.14 10.04 -3.59
N TYR A 23 0.28 9.07 -4.49
CA TYR A 23 0.77 9.29 -5.86
C TYR A 23 -0.24 10.03 -6.75
N ILE A 24 -1.51 9.65 -6.71
CA ILE A 24 -2.56 10.28 -7.52
C ILE A 24 -2.88 11.70 -7.04
N ASN A 25 -2.61 12.04 -5.78
CA ASN A 25 -2.74 13.41 -5.30
C ASN A 25 -1.57 14.32 -5.69
N MET A 26 -0.52 13.80 -6.32
CA MET A 26 0.59 14.60 -6.84
C MET A 26 0.26 15.19 -8.22
N ASP A 27 0.83 16.36 -8.51
CA ASP A 27 0.90 16.87 -9.88
C ASP A 27 1.87 16.03 -10.75
N ARG A 28 1.78 16.22 -12.08
CA ARG A 28 2.55 15.47 -13.07
C ARG A 28 4.06 15.50 -12.81
N GLU A 29 4.61 16.64 -12.44
CA GLU A 29 6.05 16.79 -12.21
C GLU A 29 6.49 16.00 -10.97
N LYS A 30 5.73 16.13 -9.87
CA LYS A 30 5.99 15.37 -8.64
C LYS A 30 5.83 13.87 -8.84
N ARG A 31 4.85 13.42 -9.63
CA ARG A 31 4.69 12.01 -9.98
C ARG A 31 5.92 11.47 -10.68
N LEU A 32 6.44 12.19 -11.68
CA LEU A 32 7.65 11.77 -12.40
C LEU A 32 8.85 11.64 -11.46
N LYS A 33 9.02 12.60 -10.54
CA LYS A 33 10.12 12.58 -9.55
C LYS A 33 9.97 11.48 -8.50
N ASN A 34 8.76 11.05 -8.16
CA ASN A 34 8.50 10.10 -7.08
C ASN A 34 8.20 8.66 -7.56
N LEU A 35 8.04 8.42 -8.87
CA LEU A 35 7.68 7.11 -9.40
C LEU A 35 8.61 6.00 -8.89
N THR A 36 9.93 6.17 -9.06
CA THR A 36 10.92 5.18 -8.59
C THR A 36 10.89 5.00 -7.08
N LYS A 37 10.65 6.08 -6.32
CA LYS A 37 10.57 6.03 -4.86
C LYS A 37 9.38 5.19 -4.41
N ILE A 38 8.20 5.39 -5.02
CA ILE A 38 7.00 4.61 -4.68
C ILE A 38 7.15 3.15 -5.13
N ALA A 39 7.66 2.90 -6.34
CA ALA A 39 7.91 1.55 -6.81
C ALA A 39 8.87 0.79 -5.88
N LYS A 40 9.94 1.45 -5.42
CA LYS A 40 10.88 0.88 -4.46
C LYS A 40 10.19 0.48 -3.14
N ARG A 41 9.32 1.34 -2.62
CA ARG A 41 8.53 1.06 -1.41
C ARG A 41 7.59 -0.15 -1.55
N ILE A 42 7.09 -0.42 -2.76
CA ILE A 42 6.27 -1.61 -3.03
C ILE A 42 7.15 -2.87 -3.08
N VAL A 43 8.31 -2.79 -3.74
CA VAL A 43 9.23 -3.94 -3.86
C VAL A 43 9.87 -4.29 -2.52
N GLU A 44 10.24 -3.29 -1.74
CA GLU A 44 10.91 -3.43 -0.44
C GLU A 44 9.91 -3.36 0.74
N PHE A 45 8.63 -3.60 0.49
CA PHE A 45 7.54 -3.43 1.47
C PHE A 45 7.82 -4.14 2.81
N SER A 46 8.47 -5.30 2.79
CA SER A 46 8.77 -6.09 3.98
C SER A 46 9.74 -5.40 4.95
N SER A 47 10.49 -4.40 4.46
CA SER A 47 11.40 -3.57 5.26
C SER A 47 10.86 -2.16 5.49
N ASP A 48 9.64 -1.86 5.04
CA ASP A 48 9.01 -0.55 5.19
C ASP A 48 8.20 -0.50 6.49
N ASP A 49 8.53 0.44 7.39
CA ASP A 49 7.86 0.54 8.70
C ASP A 49 6.37 0.88 8.56
N ASP A 50 5.97 1.71 7.58
CA ASP A 50 4.55 2.02 7.36
C ASP A 50 3.77 0.76 6.96
N HIS A 51 4.38 -0.13 6.17
CA HIS A 51 3.75 -1.41 5.81
C HIS A 51 3.58 -2.29 7.05
N ARG A 52 4.60 -2.39 7.91
CA ARG A 52 4.52 -3.20 9.14
C ARG A 52 3.41 -2.71 10.05
N GLU A 53 3.34 -1.40 10.30
CA GLU A 53 2.32 -0.79 11.15
C GLU A 53 0.91 -1.01 10.60
N ILE A 54 0.70 -0.77 9.30
CA ILE A 54 -0.59 -0.98 8.65
C ILE A 54 -0.99 -2.45 8.72
N LYS A 55 -0.06 -3.36 8.45
CA LYS A 55 -0.31 -4.80 8.51
C LYS A 55 -0.73 -5.23 9.92
N GLU A 56 -0.07 -4.74 10.96
CA GLU A 56 -0.45 -5.05 12.35
C GLU A 56 -1.87 -4.59 12.67
N VAL A 57 -2.24 -3.37 12.26
CA VAL A 57 -3.60 -2.84 12.45
C VAL A 57 -4.64 -3.66 11.68
N VAL A 58 -4.37 -3.96 10.41
CA VAL A 58 -5.29 -4.73 9.54
C VAL A 58 -5.50 -6.14 10.08
N VAL A 59 -4.44 -6.86 10.44
CA VAL A 59 -4.53 -8.22 11.01
C VAL A 59 -5.30 -8.21 12.33
N LYS A 60 -5.05 -7.22 13.19
CA LYS A 60 -5.76 -7.08 14.46
C LYS A 60 -7.25 -6.85 14.23
N ALA A 61 -7.61 -5.92 13.35
CA ALA A 61 -9.01 -5.61 13.02
C ALA A 61 -9.71 -6.79 12.35
N ALA A 62 -9.07 -7.45 11.38
CA ALA A 62 -9.60 -8.65 10.71
C ALA A 62 -9.96 -9.74 11.72
N LYS A 63 -9.09 -9.97 12.71
CA LYS A 63 -9.35 -10.91 13.80
C LYS A 63 -10.50 -10.47 14.70
N GLU A 64 -10.59 -9.19 15.04
CA GLU A 64 -11.65 -8.62 15.88
C GLU A 64 -13.03 -8.72 15.22
N TYR A 65 -13.11 -8.41 13.93
CA TYR A 65 -14.36 -8.42 13.15
C TYR A 65 -14.68 -9.77 12.50
N GLY A 66 -13.76 -10.75 12.57
CA GLY A 66 -13.95 -12.08 11.97
C GLY A 66 -14.07 -12.06 10.46
N CYS A 67 -13.36 -11.15 9.78
CA CYS A 67 -13.40 -11.00 8.32
C CYS A 67 -12.00 -11.13 7.69
N PRO A 68 -11.92 -11.37 6.37
CA PRO A 68 -10.65 -11.30 5.64
C PRO A 68 -9.95 -9.94 5.78
N GLU A 69 -8.62 -9.94 5.75
CA GLU A 69 -7.79 -8.72 5.83
C GLU A 69 -8.13 -7.70 4.74
N GLU A 70 -8.43 -8.16 3.53
CA GLU A 70 -8.81 -7.32 2.38
C GLU A 70 -10.13 -6.55 2.57
N HIS A 71 -10.98 -6.96 3.52
CA HIS A 71 -12.23 -6.27 3.83
C HIS A 71 -12.05 -5.13 4.84
N ILE A 72 -10.89 -5.05 5.50
CA ILE A 72 -10.60 -3.95 6.41
C ILE A 72 -10.35 -2.67 5.63
N ARG A 73 -11.12 -1.63 5.94
CA ARG A 73 -10.90 -0.28 5.43
C ARG A 73 -10.22 0.56 6.50
N LEU A 74 -9.22 1.32 6.10
CA LEU A 74 -8.56 2.29 6.97
C LEU A 74 -9.32 3.62 6.91
N GLU A 75 -9.65 4.17 8.06
CA GLU A 75 -10.30 5.47 8.15
C GLU A 75 -9.40 6.57 7.54
N GLY A 76 -9.98 7.46 6.74
CA GLY A 76 -9.25 8.55 6.08
C GLY A 76 -8.42 8.14 4.86
N ILE A 77 -8.49 6.88 4.44
CA ILE A 77 -7.84 6.40 3.21
C ILE A 77 -8.92 6.09 2.18
N GLU A 78 -9.24 7.10 1.38
CA GLU A 78 -10.22 7.01 0.30
C GLU A 78 -9.60 7.45 -1.02
N TYR A 79 -9.93 6.72 -2.08
CA TYR A 79 -9.58 7.15 -3.43
C TYR A 79 -10.45 8.36 -3.82
N PRO A 80 -9.89 9.35 -4.53
CA PRO A 80 -10.66 10.48 -5.03
C PRO A 80 -11.64 10.01 -6.11
N ASP A 81 -12.80 10.67 -6.19
CA ASP A 81 -13.82 10.40 -7.21
C ASP A 81 -13.29 10.64 -8.64
N GLU A 82 -12.39 11.61 -8.79
CA GLU A 82 -11.76 11.95 -10.07
C GLU A 82 -10.23 11.88 -9.97
N ILE A 83 -9.60 11.19 -10.93
CA ILE A 83 -8.14 11.11 -11.05
C ILE A 83 -7.68 11.94 -12.24
N ARG A 84 -6.87 12.97 -11.99
CA ARG A 84 -6.23 13.79 -13.04
C ARG A 84 -4.84 13.25 -13.33
N TRP A 85 -4.57 12.76 -14.55
CA TRP A 85 -3.30 12.14 -14.95
C TRP A 85 -2.22 13.15 -15.39
#